data_AF-Q8FTE9-F1
#
_entry.id   AF-Q8FTE9-F1
#
_cell.length_a   1.000
_cell.length_b   1.000
_cell.length_c   1.000
_cell.angle_alpha   90.00
_cell.angle_beta   90.00
_cell.angle_gamma   90.00
#
_symmetry.space_group_name_H-M   'P 1'
#
loop_
_entity.id
_entity.type
_entity.pdbx_description
1 polymer ?
#
loop_
_entity_poly.entity_id
_entity_poly.type
_entity_poly.pdbx_seq_one_letter_code
_entity_poly.pdbx_strand_id
1 'polypeptide(L)'
;MSLGPWEIAIIVLLIIVLFGAKKLPDAARSIGRSMRIFKSEVKEMQKDDETPAQPEQQPQGYQHPQQIEAPQNLQQPNFQQHYQNQPQQPDYRQNYEDPNRTP
;
A
#
# COMPACT_ATOMS: atom_id res chain seq x y z
N MET A 1 15.56 -34.73 25.30
CA MET A 1 14.56 -34.00 26.09
C MET A 1 13.80 -33.08 25.14
N SER A 2 12.47 -33.19 25.07
CA SER A 2 11.65 -32.25 24.30
C SER A 2 11.27 -31.08 25.19
N LEU A 3 11.30 -29.85 24.67
CA LEU A 3 10.81 -28.69 25.40
C LEU A 3 9.31 -28.85 25.59
N GLY A 4 8.86 -28.96 26.84
CA GLY A 4 7.45 -29.04 27.16
C GLY A 4 6.76 -27.68 26.98
N PRO A 5 5.42 -27.69 26.92
CA PRO A 5 4.63 -26.46 26.89
C PRO A 5 4.95 -25.52 28.06
N TRP A 6 5.28 -26.09 29.22
CA TRP A 6 5.60 -25.34 30.44
C TRP A 6 6.92 -24.55 30.32
N GLU A 7 7.96 -25.17 29.77
CA GLU A 7 9.26 -24.54 29.54
C GLU A 7 9.16 -23.39 28.53
N ILE A 8 8.39 -23.58 27.46
CA ILE A 8 8.13 -22.52 26.47
C ILE A 8 7.45 -21.32 27.14
N ALA A 9 6.46 -21.55 28.01
CA ALA A 9 5.79 -20.47 28.73
C ALA A 9 6.76 -19.66 29.60
N ILE A 10 7.69 -20.34 30.29
CA ILE A 10 8.72 -19.67 31.09
C ILE A 10 9.66 -18.83 30.21
N ILE A 11 10.10 -19.35 29.06
CA ILE A 11 10.95 -18.62 28.13
C ILE A 11 10.23 -17.36 27.62
N VAL A 12 8.97 -17.49 27.23
CA VAL A 12 8.16 -16.36 26.78
C VAL A 12 8.02 -15.32 27.89
N LEU A 13 7.77 -15.75 29.14
CA LEU A 13 7.70 -14.86 30.29
C LEU A 13 9.01 -14.09 30.48
N LEU A 14 10.17 -14.77 30.43
CA LEU A 14 11.47 -14.12 30.55
C LEU A 14 11.69 -13.08 29.45
N ILE A 15 11.38 -13.42 28.18
CA ILE A 15 11.50 -12.47 27.07
C ILE A 15 10.59 -11.26 27.28
N ILE A 16 9.35 -11.47 27.76
CA ILE A 16 8.42 -10.37 28.08
C ILE A 16 8.96 -9.50 29.22
N VAL A 17 9.60 -10.07 30.24
CA VAL A 17 10.18 -9.30 31.36
C VAL A 17 11.41 -8.52 30.90
N LEU A 18 12.29 -9.13 30.10
CA LEU A 18 13.52 -8.50 29.62
C LEU A 18 13.25 -7.39 28.59
N PHE A 19 12.39 -7.66 27.61
CA PHE A 19 12.14 -6.74 26.50
C PHE A 19 10.86 -5.89 26.69
N GLY A 20 9.93 -6.33 27.53
CA GLY A 20 8.61 -5.72 27.67
C GLY A 20 7.61 -6.22 26.62
N ALA A 21 6.37 -6.49 27.04
CA ALA A 21 5.29 -6.94 26.15
C ALA A 21 4.99 -5.97 24.99
N LYS A 22 5.34 -4.68 25.12
CA LYS A 22 5.13 -3.68 24.07
C LYS A 22 6.22 -3.69 22.98
N LYS A 23 7.41 -4.22 23.25
CA LYS A 23 8.55 -4.23 22.31
C LYS A 23 8.56 -5.49 21.44
N LEU A 24 8.10 -6.62 21.96
CA LEU A 24 7.96 -7.87 21.23
C LEU A 24 7.15 -7.73 19.92
N PRO A 25 5.94 -7.11 19.92
CA PRO A 25 5.17 -6.90 18.70
C PRO A 25 5.88 -6.01 17.67
N ASP A 26 6.66 -5.04 18.14
CA ASP A 26 7.39 -4.10 17.27
C ASP A 26 8.54 -4.81 16.55
N ALA A 27 9.33 -5.60 17.30
CA ALA A 27 10.36 -6.47 16.74
C ALA A 27 9.78 -7.52 15.76
N ALA A 28 8.64 -8.15 16.12
CA ALA A 28 7.98 -9.09 15.23
C ALA A 28 7.49 -8.41 13.93
N ARG A 29 6.97 -7.18 14.00
CA ARG A 29 6.54 -6.41 12.83
C ARG A 29 7.72 -6.04 11.92
N SER A 30 8.85 -5.61 12.48
CA SER A 30 10.03 -5.24 11.69
C SER A 30 10.60 -6.46 10.96
N ILE A 31 10.77 -7.59 11.67
CA ILE A 31 11.20 -8.86 11.10
C ILE A 31 10.21 -9.35 10.02
N GLY A 32 8.90 -9.28 10.30
CA GLY A 32 7.86 -9.70 9.36
C GLY A 32 7.83 -8.87 8.08
N ARG A 33 8.04 -7.55 8.17
CA ARG A 33 8.18 -6.66 7.00
C ARG A 33 9.39 -7.04 6.15
N SER A 34 10.55 -7.26 6.78
CA SER A 34 11.78 -7.69 6.09
C SER A 34 11.60 -9.06 5.43
N MET A 35 11.02 -10.04 6.12
CA MET A 35 10.73 -11.36 5.54
C MET A 35 9.74 -11.29 4.39
N ARG A 36 8.73 -10.40 4.44
CA ARG A 36 7.76 -10.23 3.34
C ARG A 36 8.44 -9.70 2.08
N ILE A 37 9.30 -8.69 2.20
CA ILE A 37 10.03 -8.11 1.07
C ILE A 37 10.96 -9.17 0.46
N PHE A 38 11.74 -9.85 1.30
CA PHE A 38 12.61 -10.95 0.86
C PHE A 38 11.82 -12.07 0.15
N LYS A 39 10.68 -12.49 0.72
CA LYS A 39 9.81 -13.51 0.11
C LYS A 39 9.24 -13.07 -1.24
N SER A 40 8.88 -11.79 -1.41
CA SER A 40 8.40 -11.29 -2.71
C SER A 40 9.50 -11.22 -3.76
N GLU A 41 10.71 -10.79 -3.39
CA GLU A 41 11.86 -10.75 -4.30
C GLU A 41 12.24 -12.18 -4.75
N VAL A 42 12.32 -13.12 -3.81
CA VAL A 42 12.59 -14.53 -4.13
C VAL A 42 11.50 -15.11 -5.04
N LYS A 43 10.22 -14.73 -4.84
CA LYS A 43 9.12 -15.18 -5.70
C LYS A 43 9.17 -14.54 -7.10
N GLU A 44 9.67 -13.32 -7.22
CA GLU A 44 9.87 -12.66 -8.51
C GLU A 44 10.98 -13.37 -9.30
N MET A 45 12.10 -13.69 -8.66
CA MET A 45 13.19 -14.46 -9.27
C MET A 45 12.72 -15.84 -9.76
N GLN A 46 11.91 -16.56 -8.98
CA GLN A 46 11.39 -17.87 -9.39
C GLN A 46 10.39 -17.79 -10.54
N LYS A 47 9.69 -16.66 -10.71
CA LYS A 47 8.75 -16.47 -11.84
C LYS A 47 9.46 -16.24 -13.16
N ASP A 48 10.64 -15.63 -13.13
CA ASP A 48 11.42 -15.40 -14.35
C ASP A 48 11.99 -16.71 -14.91
N ASP A 49 12.26 -17.69 -14.04
CA ASP A 49 12.81 -18.98 -14.46
C ASP A 49 11.74 -20.02 -14.86
N GLU A 50 10.48 -19.95 -14.40
CA GLU A 50 9.49 -21.01 -14.64
C GLU A 50 8.07 -20.51 -14.98
N THR A 51 7.58 -20.97 -16.14
CA THR A 51 6.25 -20.70 -16.75
C THR A 51 5.10 -20.85 -15.74
N PRO A 52 4.08 -19.95 -15.72
CA PRO A 52 3.30 -19.66 -14.53
C PRO A 52 2.30 -20.77 -14.19
N ALA A 53 2.73 -21.73 -13.37
CA ALA A 53 1.84 -22.70 -12.75
C ALA A 53 1.28 -22.15 -11.43
N GLN A 54 0.09 -21.56 -11.56
CA GLN A 54 -1.00 -21.41 -10.57
C GLN A 54 -0.83 -20.48 -9.35
N PRO A 55 -1.83 -19.59 -9.11
CA PRO A 55 -1.81 -18.61 -8.03
C PRO A 55 -2.23 -19.27 -6.71
N GLU A 56 -1.25 -19.74 -5.94
CA GLU A 56 -1.49 -20.19 -4.58
C GLU A 56 -1.83 -18.99 -3.67
N GLN A 57 -3.14 -18.78 -3.56
CA GLN A 57 -3.88 -18.30 -2.40
C GLN A 57 -3.30 -17.07 -1.72
N GLN A 58 -3.70 -15.90 -2.21
CA GLN A 58 -3.70 -14.66 -1.43
C GLN A 58 -4.53 -14.85 -0.15
N PRO A 59 -3.94 -14.78 1.05
CA PRO A 59 -4.72 -14.57 2.26
C PRO A 59 -5.18 -13.11 2.20
N GLN A 60 -6.42 -12.89 1.77
CA GLN A 60 -7.12 -11.61 1.90
C GLN A 60 -7.28 -11.31 3.40
N GLY A 61 -6.31 -10.59 3.95
CA GLY A 61 -6.26 -10.25 5.37
C GLY A 61 -5.68 -8.87 5.62
N TYR A 62 -5.96 -7.91 4.73
CA TYR A 62 -5.76 -6.49 5.02
C TYR A 62 -7.14 -5.85 5.11
N GLN A 63 -7.73 -5.93 6.31
CA GLN A 63 -8.89 -5.11 6.64
C GLN A 63 -8.48 -3.65 6.48
N HIS A 64 -9.18 -2.94 5.59
CA HIS A 64 -9.11 -1.48 5.48
C HIS A 64 -9.32 -0.89 6.89
N PRO A 65 -8.40 -0.04 7.38
CA PRO A 65 -8.63 0.71 8.61
C PRO A 65 -9.92 1.51 8.46
N GLN A 66 -10.96 1.09 9.20
CA GLN A 66 -12.21 1.83 9.29
C GLN A 66 -11.92 3.24 9.79
N GLN A 67 -12.62 4.16 9.15
CA GLN A 67 -12.51 5.59 9.28
C GLN A 67 -12.55 6.00 10.75
N ILE A 68 -11.46 6.61 11.20
CA ILE A 68 -11.45 7.37 12.43
C ILE A 68 -12.33 8.59 12.14
N GLU A 69 -13.55 8.58 12.67
CA GLU A 69 -14.51 9.68 12.60
C GLU A 69 -13.96 10.89 13.35
N ALA A 70 -13.14 11.71 12.67
CA ALA A 70 -12.67 12.99 13.19
C ALA A 70 -13.64 14.12 12.77
N PRO A 71 -14.01 15.04 13.68
CA PRO A 71 -15.23 15.83 13.61
C PRO A 71 -15.32 16.77 12.40
N GLN A 72 -16.47 16.74 11.73
CA GLN A 72 -16.83 17.41 10.47
C GLN A 72 -16.96 18.95 10.55
N ASN A 73 -15.98 19.68 11.08
CA ASN A 73 -16.00 21.15 10.98
C ASN A 73 -14.67 21.77 10.57
N LEU A 74 -14.04 21.20 9.55
CA LEU A 74 -13.04 21.89 8.75
C LEU A 74 -13.61 22.01 7.35
N GLN A 75 -14.23 23.16 7.09
CA GLN A 75 -14.79 23.53 5.79
C GLN A 75 -13.75 23.25 4.69
N GLN A 76 -13.98 22.19 3.92
CA GLN A 76 -13.22 21.92 2.70
C GLN A 76 -13.57 22.99 1.67
N PRO A 77 -12.58 23.71 1.12
CA PRO A 77 -12.83 24.71 0.09
C PRO A 77 -13.49 24.07 -1.13
N ASN A 78 -14.62 24.65 -1.55
CA ASN A 78 -15.43 24.16 -2.66
C ASN A 78 -14.76 24.50 -4.00
N PHE A 79 -13.75 23.70 -4.39
CA PHE A 79 -13.08 23.82 -5.68
C PHE A 79 -13.97 23.43 -6.88
N GLN A 80 -15.17 22.88 -6.64
CA GLN A 80 -16.06 22.46 -7.73
C GLN A 80 -16.80 23.64 -8.39
N GLN A 81 -16.96 24.78 -7.70
CA GLN A 81 -17.71 25.92 -8.27
C GLN A 81 -16.95 26.70 -9.35
N HIS A 82 -15.62 26.59 -9.44
CA HIS A 82 -14.85 27.42 -10.38
C HIS A 82 -14.72 26.84 -11.79
N TYR A 83 -15.26 25.65 -12.08
CA TYR A 83 -15.31 25.12 -13.46
C TYR A 83 -16.39 25.77 -14.33
N GLN A 84 -17.29 26.58 -13.77
CA GLN A 84 -18.35 27.21 -14.55
C GLN A 84 -17.93 28.51 -15.27
N ASN A 85 -16.81 29.14 -14.86
CA ASN A 85 -16.29 30.35 -15.49
C ASN A 85 -15.02 30.07 -16.29
N GLN A 86 -15.05 29.05 -17.15
CA GLN A 86 -13.93 28.74 -18.03
C GLN A 86 -13.89 29.78 -19.18
N PRO A 87 -12.79 30.54 -19.36
CA PRO A 87 -12.64 31.46 -20.48
C PRO A 87 -12.78 30.69 -21.81
N GLN A 88 -13.62 31.21 -22.70
CA GLN A 88 -13.96 30.61 -23.98
C GLN A 88 -12.67 30.35 -24.78
N GLN A 89 -12.53 29.12 -25.26
CA GLN A 89 -11.34 28.61 -25.93
C GLN A 89 -11.00 29.51 -27.15
N PRO A 90 -9.76 30.00 -27.29
CA PRO A 90 -9.34 30.75 -28.48
C PRO A 90 -9.53 29.90 -29.73
N ASP A 91 -10.27 30.43 -30.70
CA ASP A 91 -10.58 29.75 -31.97
C ASP A 91 -9.31 29.61 -32.83
N TYR A 92 -8.71 28.43 -32.79
CA TYR A 92 -7.49 28.10 -33.56
C TYR A 92 -7.79 27.76 -35.02
N ARG A 93 -9.05 27.81 -35.47
CA ARG A 93 -9.41 27.50 -36.88
C ARG A 93 -8.87 28.52 -37.88
N GLN A 94 -8.61 29.75 -37.44
CA GLN A 94 -8.28 30.85 -38.35
C GLN A 94 -6.84 30.78 -38.88
N ASN A 95 -5.92 30.12 -38.17
CA ASN A 95 -4.49 30.16 -38.54
C ASN A 95 -4.00 28.93 -39.30
N TYR A 96 -4.91 28.02 -39.70
CA TYR A 96 -4.64 27.09 -40.79
C TYR A 96 -4.85 27.84 -42.10
N GLU A 97 -3.97 28.82 -42.35
CA GLU A 97 -3.65 29.22 -43.70
C GLU A 97 -3.07 27.97 -44.37
N ASP A 98 -3.97 27.24 -45.05
CA ASP A 98 -3.66 26.07 -45.85
C ASP A 98 -2.53 26.46 -46.82
N PRO A 99 -1.29 25.95 -46.61
CA PRO A 99 -0.16 26.29 -47.46
C PRO A 99 -0.30 25.77 -48.89
N ASN A 100 -1.37 25.02 -49.17
CA ASN A 100 -1.60 24.37 -50.44
C ASN A 100 -2.86 24.87 -51.18
N ARG A 101 -3.36 26.07 -50.83
CA ARG A 101 -4.31 26.83 -51.66
C ARG A 101 -3.64 27.27 -52.96
N THR A 102 -3.58 26.31 -53.88
CA THR A 102 -3.46 26.53 -55.32
C THR A 102 -4.85 27.01 -55.79
N PRO A 103 -4.97 28.10 -56.56
CA PRO A 103 -6.21 28.37 -57.29
C PRO A 103 -6.47 27.30 -58.35
#